data_AF-A0A2H0EVT8-F1
#
_entry.id   AF-A0A2H0EVT8-F1
#
_cell.length_a   1.000
_cell.length_b   1.000
_cell.length_c   1.000
_cell.angle_alpha   90.00
_cell.angle_beta   90.00
_cell.angle_gamma   90.00
#
_symmetry.space_group_name_H-M   'P 1'
#
loop_
_entity.id
_entity.type
_entity.pdbx_description
1 polymer ?
#
loop_
_entity_poly.entity_id
_entity_poly.type
_entity_poly.pdbx_seq_one_letter_code
_entity_poly.pdbx_strand_id
1 'polypeptide(L)'
;MSIDFQREIKFLGIASSPAFVRQPEGNGVAERAIRTLKEQLLWVRHFATVEELRLALAEFAALYNATWLRERHGHKTPNQIRVNQRGLETEAATVKVAA
;
A
#
# COMPACT_ATOMS: atom_id res chain seq x y z
N MET A 1 17.94 12.59 -3.25
CA MET A 1 17.32 11.33 -3.74
C MET A 1 18.23 10.77 -4.82
N SER A 2 18.51 9.47 -4.83
CA SER A 2 19.47 8.85 -5.77
C SER A 2 19.03 9.04 -7.23
N ILE A 3 19.98 9.39 -8.10
CA ILE A 3 19.74 9.55 -9.54
C ILE A 3 19.31 8.21 -10.15
N ASP A 4 19.91 7.11 -9.74
CA ASP A 4 19.61 5.79 -10.31
C ASP A 4 18.18 5.34 -9.96
N PHE A 5 17.74 5.59 -8.73
CA PHE A 5 16.34 5.36 -8.33
C PHE A 5 15.35 6.21 -9.13
N GLN A 6 15.69 7.49 -9.39
CA GLN A 6 14.84 8.37 -10.19
C GLN A 6 14.76 7.94 -11.66
N ARG A 7 15.85 7.41 -12.22
CA ARG A 7 15.86 6.82 -13.57
C ARG A 7 14.97 5.59 -13.63
N GLU A 8 15.01 4.73 -12.61
CA GLU A 8 14.23 3.51 -12.55
C GLU A 8 12.72 3.78 -12.47
N ILE A 9 12.28 4.67 -11.58
CA ILE A 9 10.84 5.03 -11.51
C ILE A 9 10.36 5.70 -12.80
N LYS A 10 11.21 6.52 -13.45
CA LYS A 10 10.89 7.14 -14.74
C LYS A 10 10.77 6.08 -15.84
N PHE A 11 11.68 5.11 -15.86
CA PHE A 11 11.63 3.99 -16.80
C PHE A 11 10.34 3.17 -16.63
N LEU A 12 9.89 2.94 -15.40
CA LEU A 12 8.63 2.25 -15.08
C LEU A 12 7.37 3.12 -15.29
N GLY A 13 7.50 4.38 -15.69
CA GLY A 13 6.37 5.29 -15.86
C GLY A 13 5.70 5.74 -14.56
N ILE A 14 6.37 5.59 -13.41
CA ILE A 14 5.85 5.96 -12.10
C ILE A 14 6.17 7.44 -11.83
N ALA A 15 5.12 8.25 -11.64
CA ALA A 15 5.28 9.65 -11.27
C ALA A 15 5.80 9.77 -9.82
N SER A 16 6.90 10.49 -9.63
CA SER A 16 7.43 10.78 -8.30
C SER A 16 6.62 11.91 -7.64
N SER A 17 6.13 11.69 -6.42
CA SER A 17 5.41 12.68 -5.62
C SER A 17 5.98 12.70 -4.19
N PRO A 18 7.16 13.30 -3.97
CA PRO A 18 7.76 13.37 -2.65
C PRO A 18 6.93 14.26 -1.71
N ALA A 19 6.82 13.85 -0.44
CA ALA A 19 6.26 14.70 0.60
C ALA A 19 7.17 15.92 0.83
N PHE A 20 6.57 17.04 1.24
CA PHE A 20 7.34 18.23 1.59
C PHE A 20 8.20 17.99 2.83
N VAL A 21 9.35 18.66 2.86
CA VAL A 21 10.27 18.61 4.00
C VAL A 21 9.55 19.14 5.24
N ARG A 22 9.59 18.37 6.33
CA ARG A 22 8.93 18.66 7.62
C ARG A 22 7.38 18.68 7.57
N GLN A 23 6.78 17.96 6.63
CA GLN A 23 5.33 17.73 6.60
C GLN A 23 5.02 16.21 6.63
N PRO A 24 5.13 15.57 7.79
CA PRO A 24 4.94 14.12 7.94
C PRO A 24 3.51 13.67 7.59
N GLU A 25 2.52 14.55 7.68
CA GLU A 25 1.11 14.26 7.39
C GLU A 25 0.90 13.75 5.96
N GLY A 26 1.76 14.15 5.02
CA GLY A 26 1.74 13.66 3.64
C GLY A 26 1.95 12.14 3.53
N ASN A 27 2.58 11.51 4.52
CA ASN A 27 2.83 10.07 4.57
C ASN A 27 1.92 9.34 5.58
N GLY A 28 0.92 10.01 6.15
CA GLY A 28 0.14 9.49 7.28
C GLY A 28 -0.56 8.14 7.02
N VAL A 29 -0.89 7.82 5.76
CA VAL A 29 -1.45 6.49 5.40
C VAL A 29 -0.41 5.38 5.60
N ALA A 30 0.83 5.59 5.13
CA ALA A 30 1.91 4.62 5.28
C ALA A 30 2.33 4.49 6.74
N GLU A 31 2.46 5.63 7.44
CA GLU A 31 2.80 5.66 8.86
C GLU A 31 1.76 4.91 9.72
N ARG A 32 0.47 5.11 9.45
CA ARG A 32 -0.60 4.37 10.14
C ARG A 32 -0.52 2.88 9.90
N ALA A 33 -0.26 2.44 8.66
CA ALA A 33 -0.12 1.02 8.34
C ALA A 33 1.08 0.39 9.08
N ILE A 34 2.23 1.07 9.10
CA ILE A 34 3.42 0.61 9.82
C ILE A 34 3.17 0.54 11.32
N ARG A 35 2.47 1.53 11.89
CA ARG A 35 2.10 1.54 13.31
C ARG A 35 1.22 0.34 13.65
N THR A 36 0.18 0.06 12.87
CA THR A 36 -0.69 -1.12 13.08
C THR A 36 0.10 -2.43 12.99
N LEU A 37 1.00 -2.56 12.00
CA LEU A 37 1.88 -3.73 11.89
C LEU A 37 2.74 -3.95 13.15
N LYS A 38 3.36 -2.87 13.65
CA LYS A 38 4.21 -2.94 14.84
C LYS A 38 3.38 -3.34 16.07
N GLU A 39 2.31 -2.59 16.32
CA GLU A 39 1.46 -2.77 17.50
C GLU A 39 0.77 -4.15 17.54
N GLN A 40 0.30 -4.67 16.40
CA GLN A 40 -0.54 -5.88 16.35
C GLN A 40 0.23 -7.16 16.05
N LEU A 41 1.49 -7.08 15.59
CA LEU A 41 2.30 -8.26 15.26
C LEU A 41 3.67 -8.20 15.93
N LEU A 42 4.48 -7.19 15.59
CA LEU A 42 5.90 -7.21 15.93
C LEU A 42 6.19 -6.96 17.42
N TRP A 43 5.30 -6.29 18.12
CA TRP A 43 5.46 -6.01 19.56
C TRP A 43 4.84 -7.10 20.45
N VAL A 44 3.89 -7.86 19.93
CA VAL A 44 3.12 -8.86 20.71
C VAL A 44 3.59 -10.30 20.45
N ARG A 45 4.40 -10.52 19.42
CA ARG A 45 4.89 -11.85 19.04
C ARG A 45 6.37 -11.81 18.69
N HIS A 46 7.13 -12.71 19.29
CA HIS A 46 8.51 -12.99 18.92
C HIS A 46 8.59 -14.12 17.89
N PHE A 47 9.64 -14.11 17.10
CA PHE A 47 9.92 -15.10 16.05
C PHE A 47 11.31 -15.68 16.27
N ALA A 48 11.46 -16.99 16.15
CA ALA A 48 12.74 -17.66 16.31
C ALA A 48 13.57 -17.58 15.03
N THR A 49 12.91 -17.48 13.88
CA THR A 49 13.56 -17.43 12.57
C THR A 49 13.02 -16.31 11.69
N VAL A 50 13.83 -15.90 10.71
CA VAL A 50 13.42 -14.91 9.69
C VAL A 50 12.28 -15.45 8.83
N GLU A 51 12.24 -16.77 8.58
CA GLU A 51 11.17 -17.37 7.77
C GLU A 51 9.82 -17.34 8.49
N GLU A 52 9.80 -17.60 9.80
CA GLU A 52 8.59 -17.44 10.61
C GLU A 52 8.08 -16.00 10.57
N LEU A 53 8.97 -15.02 10.70
CA LEU A 53 8.62 -13.60 10.57
C LEU A 53 8.04 -13.30 9.19
N ARG A 54 8.68 -13.80 8.11
CA ARG A 54 8.23 -13.58 6.73
C ARG A 54 6.81 -14.12 6.50
N LEU A 55 6.53 -15.33 6.98
CA LEU A 55 5.20 -15.94 6.87
C LEU A 55 4.15 -15.15 7.66
N ALA A 56 4.47 -14.74 8.90
CA ALA A 56 3.57 -13.96 9.72
C ALA A 56 3.30 -12.56 9.14
N LEU A 57 4.29 -11.93 8.50
CA LEU A 57 4.10 -10.67 7.77
C LEU A 57 3.16 -10.84 6.57
N ALA A 58 3.30 -11.94 5.83
CA ALA A 58 2.43 -12.23 4.69
C ALA A 58 0.98 -12.48 5.13
N GLU A 59 0.79 -13.27 6.20
CA GLU A 59 -0.52 -13.51 6.80
C GLU A 59 -1.15 -12.22 7.34
N PHE A 60 -0.37 -11.40 8.06
CA PHE A 60 -0.83 -10.10 8.54
C PHE A 60 -1.26 -9.19 7.39
N ALA A 61 -0.48 -9.12 6.32
CA ALA A 61 -0.81 -8.32 5.15
C ALA A 61 -2.10 -8.82 4.48
N ALA A 62 -2.28 -10.14 4.35
CA ALA A 62 -3.50 -10.73 3.80
C ALA A 62 -4.72 -10.37 4.66
N LEU A 63 -4.61 -10.54 5.99
CA LEU A 63 -5.68 -10.22 6.94
C LEU A 63 -6.01 -8.73 6.90
N TYR A 64 -5.02 -7.85 7.04
CA TYR A 64 -5.19 -6.40 7.01
C TYR A 64 -5.92 -5.95 5.74
N ASN A 65 -5.49 -6.45 4.58
CA ASN A 65 -6.10 -6.08 3.31
C ASN A 65 -7.52 -6.64 3.13
N ALA A 66 -7.84 -7.77 3.78
CA ALA A 66 -9.13 -8.41 3.71
C ALA A 66 -10.16 -7.83 4.70
N THR A 67 -9.74 -7.32 5.87
CA THR A 67 -10.67 -6.99 6.96
C THR A 67 -10.65 -5.52 7.39
N TRP A 68 -9.56 -4.78 7.16
CA TRP A 68 -9.45 -3.43 7.70
C TRP A 68 -10.33 -2.44 6.94
N LEU A 69 -11.31 -1.83 7.59
CA LEU A 69 -12.21 -0.87 6.93
C LEU A 69 -11.57 0.51 6.85
N ARG A 70 -11.64 1.14 5.67
CA ARG A 70 -11.11 2.49 5.42
C ARG A 70 -12.28 3.46 5.28
N GLU A 71 -12.49 4.30 6.30
CA GLU A 71 -13.56 5.31 6.33
C GLU A 71 -13.54 6.21 5.08
N ARG A 72 -12.36 6.73 4.68
CA ARG A 72 -12.19 7.56 3.48
C ARG A 72 -12.67 6.92 2.17
N HIS A 73 -12.86 5.60 2.16
CA HIS A 73 -13.31 4.82 1.02
C HIS A 73 -14.71 4.20 1.26
N GLY A 74 -15.51 4.81 2.15
CA GLY A 74 -16.85 4.34 2.46
C GLY A 74 -16.86 3.03 3.23
N HIS A 75 -15.94 2.87 4.18
CA HIS A 75 -15.80 1.66 5.01
C HIS A 75 -15.57 0.38 4.19
N LYS A 76 -14.84 0.49 3.07
CA LYS A 76 -14.41 -0.66 2.27
C LYS A 76 -13.05 -1.17 2.72
N THR A 77 -12.79 -2.45 2.48
CA THR A 77 -11.49 -3.07 2.74
C THR A 77 -10.49 -2.71 1.63
N PRO A 78 -9.16 -2.71 1.88
CA PRO A 78 -8.15 -2.50 0.85
C PRO A 78 -8.32 -3.40 -0.37
N ASN A 79 -8.72 -4.66 -0.18
CA ASN A 79 -9.01 -5.58 -1.28
C ASN A 79 -10.20 -5.10 -2.12
N GLN A 80 -11.32 -4.71 -1.48
CA GLN A 80 -12.48 -4.17 -2.20
C GLN A 80 -12.15 -2.88 -2.94
N ILE A 81 -11.35 -1.99 -2.34
CA ILE A 81 -10.90 -0.74 -2.99
C ILE A 81 -10.10 -1.06 -4.25
N ARG A 82 -9.16 -2.02 -4.16
CA ARG A 82 -8.31 -2.42 -5.28
C ARG A 82 -9.09 -3.07 -6.42
N VAL A 83 -10.11 -3.88 -6.11
CA VAL A 83 -11.02 -4.44 -7.13
C VAL A 83 -11.76 -3.33 -7.88
N ASN A 84 -12.31 -2.35 -7.15
CA ASN A 84 -13.03 -1.22 -7.77
C ASN A 84 -12.10 -0.39 -8.69
N GLN A 85 -10.87 -0.11 -8.25
CA GLN A 85 -9.90 0.65 -9.05
C GLN A 85 -9.51 -0.06 -10.34
N ARG A 86 -9.31 -1.38 -10.31
CA ARG A 86 -9.04 -2.18 -11.51
C ARG A 86 -10.22 -2.20 -12.49
N GLY A 87 -11.44 -2.21 -11.97
CA GLY A 87 -12.65 -2.06 -12.79
C GLY A 87 -12.65 -0.73 -13.55
N LEU A 88 -12.36 0.37 -12.84
CA LEU A 88 -12.26 1.71 -13.44
C LEU A 88 -11.16 1.82 -14.51
N GLU A 89 -9.99 1.22 -14.26
CA GLU A 89 -8.89 1.17 -15.24
C GLU A 89 -9.31 0.43 -16.52
N THR A 90 -10.07 -0.67 -16.36
CA THR A 90 -10.57 -1.47 -17.48
C THR A 90 -11.58 -0.68 -18.32
N GLU A 91 -12.52 0.00 -17.67
CA GLU A 91 -13.48 0.89 -18.35
C GLU A 91 -12.77 2.05 -19.07
N ALA A 92 -11.83 2.72 -18.40
CA ALA A 92 -11.07 3.83 -18.99
C ALA A 92 -10.20 3.39 -20.18
N ALA A 93 -9.62 2.19 -20.13
CA ALA A 93 -8.89 1.61 -21.26
C ALA A 93 -9.83 1.28 -22.44
N THR A 94 -11.02 0.79 -22.16
CA THR A 94 -12.03 0.45 -23.19
C THR A 94 -12.51 1.71 -23.92
N VAL A 95 -12.76 2.81 -23.20
CA VAL A 95 -13.15 4.11 -23.79
C VAL A 95 -12.05 4.69 -24.69
N LYS A 96 -10.77 4.52 -24.33
CA LYS A 96 -9.63 5.00 -25.15
C LYS A 96 -9.39 4.21 -26.44
N VAL A 97 -9.87 2.96 -26.53
CA VAL A 97 -9.75 2.13 -27.74
C VAL A 97 -10.94 2.36 -28.69
N ALA A 98 -12.08 2.81 -28.16
CA ALA A 98 -13.29 3.11 -28.93
C ALA A 98 -13.35 4.54 -29.51
N ALA A 99 -12.35 5.37 -29.23
CA ALA A 99 -12.19 6.75 -29.73
C ALA A 99 -10.98 6.84 -30.67
#